data_AF-I8QZH7-F1
#
_entry.id   AF-I8QZH7-F1
#
_cell.length_a   1.000
_cell.length_b   1.000
_cell.length_c   1.000
_cell.angle_alpha   90.00
_cell.angle_beta   90.00
_cell.angle_gamma   90.00
#
_symmetry.space_group_name_H-M   'P 1'
#
loop_
_entity.id
_entity.type
_entity.pdbx_description
1 polymer ?
#
loop_
_entity_poly.entity_id
_entity_poly.type
_entity_poly.pdbx_seq_one_letter_code
_entity_poly.pdbx_strand_id
1 'polypeptide(L)'
;MVELKFCGGCNSQYDRKKVYESLLDGYLNGIFYNRESKELVILNGCRRGCVKSKNYIDLYDKVINTQAYLISRDKVSEDELVEWILNNID
;
A
#
# COMPACT_ATOMS: atom_id res chain seq x y z
N MET A 1 11.10 4.78 -7.66
CA MET A 1 9.75 5.28 -8.03
C MET A 1 8.71 4.36 -7.40
N VAL A 2 7.69 4.91 -6.72
CA VAL A 2 6.63 4.10 -6.13
C VAL A 2 5.30 4.36 -6.82
N GLU A 3 4.61 3.29 -7.21
CA GLU A 3 3.27 3.35 -7.78
C GLU A 3 2.23 2.85 -6.78
N LEU A 4 1.04 3.44 -6.81
CA LEU A 4 -0.09 3.06 -5.97
C LEU A 4 -1.20 2.44 -6.82
N LYS A 5 -1.69 1.27 -6.41
CA LYS A 5 -2.82 0.60 -7.06
C LYS A 5 -3.87 0.21 -6.03
N PHE A 6 -5.13 0.55 -6.31
CA PHE A 6 -6.24 0.15 -5.47
C PHE A 6 -6.79 -1.22 -5.88
N CYS A 7 -7.13 -2.05 -4.90
CA CYS A 7 -7.83 -3.31 -5.14
C CYS A 7 -9.34 -3.17 -4.88
N GLY A 8 -10.13 -3.28 -5.94
CA GLY A 8 -11.58 -3.52 -5.93
C GLY A 8 -12.48 -2.44 -5.29
N GLY A 9 -13.79 -2.67 -5.34
CA GLY A 9 -14.84 -1.83 -4.74
C GLY A 9 -15.47 -2.41 -3.47
N CYS A 10 -14.78 -3.34 -2.80
CA CYS A 10 -15.27 -3.97 -1.57
C CYS A 10 -15.52 -2.96 -0.44
N ASN A 11 -16.42 -3.32 0.50
CA ASN A 11 -16.64 -2.57 1.74
C ASN A 11 -15.32 -2.46 2.50
N SER A 12 -14.78 -1.25 2.57
CA SER A 12 -13.42 -1.00 3.03
C SER A 12 -13.34 -1.09 4.55
N GLN A 13 -12.29 -1.71 5.08
CA GLN A 13 -12.06 -1.81 6.54
C GLN A 13 -11.46 -0.53 7.13
N TYR A 14 -11.07 0.41 6.28
CA TYR A 14 -10.44 1.69 6.60
C TYR A 14 -10.74 2.70 5.49
N ASP A 15 -10.52 3.98 5.75
CA ASP A 15 -10.59 5.04 4.75
C ASP A 15 -9.38 4.99 3.82
N ARG A 16 -9.58 4.40 2.63
CA ARG A 16 -8.56 4.32 1.59
C ARG A 16 -8.10 5.67 1.07
N LYS A 17 -8.98 6.67 1.07
CA LYS A 17 -8.65 8.02 0.62
C LYS A 17 -7.69 8.66 1.61
N LYS A 18 -7.96 8.55 2.91
CA LYS A 18 -7.06 9.05 3.96
C LYS A 18 -5.65 8.44 3.84
N VAL A 19 -5.55 7.11 3.70
CA VAL A 19 -4.25 6.43 3.52
C VAL A 19 -3.54 6.89 2.25
N TYR A 20 -4.26 7.01 1.12
CA TYR A 20 -3.68 7.50 -0.11
C TYR A 20 -3.13 8.93 0.01
N GLU A 21 -3.90 9.84 0.63
CA GLU A 21 -3.49 11.22 0.85
C GLU A 21 -2.27 11.31 1.77
N SER A 22 -2.22 10.52 2.85
CA SER A 22 -1.06 10.46 3.75
C SER A 22 0.20 9.92 3.05
N LEU A 23 0.06 8.89 2.20
CA LEU A 23 1.19 8.39 1.41
C LEU A 23 1.67 9.45 0.40
N LEU A 24 0.74 10.12 -0.28
CA LEU A 24 1.06 11.18 -1.24
C LEU A 24 1.78 12.36 -0.58
N ASP A 25 1.31 12.81 0.59
CA ASP A 25 1.97 13.86 1.36
C ASP A 25 3.40 13.47 1.74
N GLY A 26 3.61 12.22 2.17
CA GLY A 26 4.94 11.67 2.40
C GLY A 26 5.85 11.71 1.16
N TYR A 27 5.31 11.38 -0.03
CA TYR A 27 6.04 11.51 -1.31
C TYR A 27 6.42 12.96 -1.62
N LEU A 28 5.46 13.88 -1.50
CA LEU A 28 5.66 15.29 -1.84
C LEU A 28 6.64 15.99 -0.89
N ASN A 29 6.66 15.60 0.38
CA ASN A 29 7.57 16.15 1.39
C ASN A 29 9.00 15.57 1.31
N GLY A 30 9.33 14.82 0.26
CA GLY A 30 10.70 14.40 0.00
C GLY A 30 11.21 13.27 0.90
N ILE A 31 10.35 12.65 1.71
CA ILE A 31 10.71 11.51 2.57
C ILE A 31 11.22 10.33 1.71
N PHE A 32 10.80 10.25 0.44
CA PHE A 32 11.11 9.14 -0.48
C PHE A 32 11.95 9.55 -1.70
N TYR A 33 12.62 10.70 -1.65
CA TYR A 33 13.33 11.30 -2.79
C TYR A 33 14.72 10.68 -3.07
N ASN A 34 14.84 9.34 -3.08
CA ASN A 34 15.98 8.66 -3.70
C ASN A 34 15.72 7.16 -3.90
N ARG A 35 14.90 6.78 -4.88
CA ARG A 35 14.63 5.35 -5.15
C ARG A 35 14.87 5.01 -6.61
N GLU A 36 16.05 4.46 -6.87
CA GLU A 36 16.36 3.72 -8.11
C GLU A 36 15.44 2.51 -8.27
N SER A 37 14.93 1.94 -7.17
CA SER A 37 13.99 0.82 -7.18
C SER A 37 12.59 1.23 -7.64
N LYS A 38 11.96 0.34 -8.41
CA LYS A 38 10.57 0.45 -8.88
C LYS A 38 9.67 -0.38 -7.97
N GLU A 39 8.90 0.26 -7.11
CA GLU A 39 8.06 -0.41 -6.12
C GLU A 39 6.56 -0.20 -6.41
N LEU A 40 5.73 -1.22 -6.11
CA LEU A 40 4.28 -1.14 -6.21
C LEU A 40 3.64 -1.36 -4.84
N VAL A 41 2.75 -0.44 -4.45
CA VAL A 41 1.88 -0.61 -3.28
C VAL A 41 0.46 -0.93 -3.75
N ILE A 42 -0.04 -2.11 -3.41
CA ILE A 42 -1.41 -2.54 -3.65
C ILE A 42 -2.24 -2.24 -2.39
N LEU A 43 -3.04 -1.17 -2.44
CA LEU A 43 -3.98 -0.75 -1.40
C LEU A 43 -5.29 -1.54 -1.49
N ASN A 44 -5.42 -2.57 -0.67
CA ASN A 44 -6.62 -3.39 -0.56
C ASN A 44 -7.62 -2.79 0.40
N GLY A 45 -8.89 -2.71 0.03
CA GLY A 45 -9.93 -2.28 0.97
C GLY A 45 -10.33 -3.36 1.99
N CYS A 46 -10.08 -4.64 1.72
CA CYS A 46 -10.49 -5.73 2.61
C CYS A 46 -9.51 -6.91 2.59
N ARG A 47 -9.71 -7.86 3.52
CA ARG A 47 -8.90 -9.08 3.69
C ARG A 47 -8.87 -10.03 2.49
N ARG A 48 -9.78 -9.92 1.51
CA ARG A 48 -9.82 -10.84 0.35
C ARG A 48 -8.64 -10.65 -0.60
N GLY A 49 -8.19 -9.40 -0.77
CA GLY A 49 -7.15 -9.00 -1.71
C GLY A 49 -7.37 -9.57 -3.12
N CYS A 50 -8.32 -8.99 -3.86
CA CYS A 50 -8.69 -9.43 -5.21
C CYS A 50 -7.51 -9.29 -6.20
N VAL A 51 -6.62 -8.33 -5.96
CA VAL A 51 -5.40 -8.12 -6.74
C VAL A 51 -4.24 -8.87 -6.07
N LYS A 52 -3.61 -9.80 -6.80
CA LYS A 52 -2.51 -10.63 -6.28
C LYS A 52 -1.15 -10.07 -6.68
N SER A 53 -0.20 -10.08 -5.74
CA SER A 53 1.16 -9.57 -5.96
C SER A 53 1.88 -10.31 -7.10
N LYS A 54 1.65 -11.62 -7.24
CA LYS A 54 2.23 -12.46 -8.31
C LYS A 54 1.99 -11.94 -9.73
N ASN A 55 1.00 -11.09 -9.94
CA ASN A 55 0.71 -10.50 -11.25
C ASN A 55 1.68 -9.36 -11.62
N TYR A 56 2.56 -8.94 -10.69
CA TYR A 56 3.40 -7.75 -10.84
C TYR A 56 4.88 -7.99 -10.49
N ILE A 57 5.25 -9.19 -10.06
CA ILE A 57 6.62 -9.49 -9.60
C ILE A 57 7.68 -9.31 -10.69
N ASP A 58 7.32 -9.44 -11.97
CA ASP A 58 8.23 -9.24 -13.11
C ASP A 58 8.32 -7.77 -13.57
N LEU A 59 7.51 -6.89 -12.98
CA LEU A 59 7.37 -5.49 -13.40
C LEU A 59 7.90 -4.48 -12.39
N TYR A 60 8.11 -4.92 -11.15
CA TYR A 60 8.51 -4.09 -10.00
C TYR A 60 9.51 -4.88 -9.17
N ASP A 61 10.52 -4.19 -8.64
CA ASP A 61 11.54 -4.78 -7.76
C ASP A 61 10.93 -5.22 -6.43
N LYS A 62 9.87 -4.53 -6.00
CA LYS A 62 9.13 -4.84 -4.77
C LYS A 62 7.64 -4.61 -4.94
N VAL A 63 6.84 -5.52 -4.39
CA VAL A 63 5.38 -5.38 -4.34
C VAL A 63 4.89 -5.48 -2.90
N ILE A 64 4.51 -4.34 -2.33
CA ILE A 64 3.86 -4.26 -1.02
C ILE A 64 2.36 -4.45 -1.21
N ASN A 65 1.81 -5.51 -0.65
CA ASN A 65 0.38 -5.80 -0.74
C ASN A 65 -0.27 -5.69 0.64
N THR A 66 -1.11 -4.67 0.85
CA THR A 66 -1.69 -4.40 2.17
C THR A 66 -2.61 -5.51 2.66
N GLN A 67 -3.01 -6.46 1.81
CA GLN A 67 -3.71 -7.67 2.27
C GLN A 67 -2.95 -8.35 3.42
N ALA A 68 -1.61 -8.39 3.35
CA ALA A 68 -0.77 -8.98 4.39
C ALA A 68 -0.97 -8.31 5.76
N TYR A 69 -1.20 -6.99 5.77
CA TYR A 69 -1.52 -6.24 6.99
C TYR A 69 -2.94 -6.50 7.50
N LEU A 70 -3.90 -6.64 6.58
CA LEU A 70 -5.34 -6.72 6.89
C LEU A 70 -5.76 -8.09 7.42
N ILE A 71 -5.14 -9.17 6.95
CA ILE A 71 -5.57 -10.54 7.29
C ILE A 71 -5.45 -10.86 8.78
N SER A 72 -4.51 -10.21 9.49
CA SER A 72 -4.22 -10.46 10.90
C SER A 72 -4.85 -9.44 11.85
N ARG A 73 -5.76 -8.59 11.36
CA ARG A 73 -6.30 -7.47 12.13
C ARG A 73 -7.82 -7.35 12.05
N ASP A 74 -8.44 -7.19 13.21
CA ASP A 74 -9.89 -6.94 13.34
C ASP A 74 -10.30 -5.50 13.08
N LYS A 75 -9.47 -4.55 13.50
CA LYS A 75 -9.61 -3.14 13.19
C LYS A 75 -8.34 -2.66 12.50
N VAL A 76 -8.49 -1.73 11.59
CA VAL A 76 -7.40 -1.19 10.78
C VAL A 76 -7.33 0.30 11.07
N SER A 77 -6.28 0.73 11.75
CA SER A 77 -5.94 2.15 11.84
C SER A 77 -5.26 2.57 10.54
N GLU A 78 -5.73 3.66 9.93
CA GLU A 78 -5.11 4.23 8.74
C GLU A 78 -3.66 4.65 9.02
N ASP A 79 -3.40 5.23 10.20
CA ASP A 79 -2.09 5.77 10.55
C ASP A 79 -1.09 4.61 10.75
N GLU A 80 -1.48 3.54 11.44
CA GLU A 80 -0.64 2.33 11.59
C GLU A 80 -0.42 1.61 10.25
N LEU A 81 -1.42 1.63 9.36
CA LEU A 81 -1.29 1.05 8.02
C LEU A 81 -0.31 1.86 7.18
N VAL A 82 -0.36 3.19 7.25
CA VAL A 82 0.61 4.07 6.59
C VAL A 82 2.00 3.74 7.12
N GLU A 83 2.23 3.77 8.44
CA GLU A 83 3.53 3.42 9.03
C GLU A 83 4.02 2.04 8.59
N TRP A 84 3.14 1.04 8.57
CA TRP A 84 3.50 -0.29 8.09
C TRP A 84 3.91 -0.29 6.62
N ILE A 85 3.17 0.40 5.74
CA ILE A 85 3.52 0.53 4.32
C ILE A 85 4.90 1.18 4.20
N LEU A 86 5.13 2.28 4.93
CA LEU A 86 6.39 3.02 4.88
C LEU A 86 7.57 2.19 5.37
N ASN A 87 7.40 1.40 6.43
CA ASN A 87 8.44 0.48 6.92
C ASN A 87 8.71 -0.71 5.98
N ASN A 88 7.86 -0.95 4.99
CA ASN A 88 8.03 -2.00 3.98
C ASN A 88 8.47 -1.45 2.60
N ILE A 89 8.74 -0.16 2.51
CA ILE A 89 9.20 0.57 1.32
C ILE A 89 10.69 0.85 1.57
N ASP A 90 11.62 0.31 0.76
CA ASP A 90 13.12 0.38 0.94
C ASP A 90 13.80 1.76 0.91
#